data_AF-A0A8J6XQL5-F1
#
_entry.id   AF-A0A8J6XQL5-F1
#
_cell.length_a   1.000
_cell.length_b   1.000
_cell.length_c   1.000
_cell.angle_alpha   90.00
_cell.angle_beta   90.00
_cell.angle_gamma   90.00
#
_symmetry.space_group_name_H-M   'P 1'
#
loop_
_entity.id
_entity.type
_entity.pdbx_description
1 polymer ?
#
loop_
_entity_poly.entity_id
_entity_poly.type
_entity_poly.pdbx_seq_one_letter_code
_entity_poly.pdbx_strand_id
1 'polypeptide(L)'
;MSTLLKSLLTGALLTVVAITNASQATAATITGTLTADNHYGLYTGNKDGSLLNFIGRNEKGPNGSTGGYNWSAAETWKFDINPGDYIYTVVWDDAAVAESWIGEFTLPDGSKLLSNPKDWEYVISNGKNPGDYGDVPLLSELQTEIKNANWIASTAVGFNGIQPWGTIQGVSANAQFLNVSNPNSQNYTIFRTQAPALAASVPEPASALGLLAFGAIATGSVMKRKFKTIP
;
A
#
# COMPACT_ATOMS: atom_id res chain seq x y z
N MET A 1 32.22 53.82 23.20
CA MET A 1 32.27 52.62 22.34
C MET A 1 32.52 51.40 23.23
N SER A 2 31.54 50.92 24.03
CA SER A 2 31.84 49.82 24.98
C SER A 2 30.70 48.96 25.55
N THR A 3 29.41 49.22 25.31
CA THR A 3 28.35 48.41 25.95
C THR A 3 27.23 47.97 25.01
N LEU A 4 26.84 48.80 24.03
CA LEU A 4 25.79 48.43 23.05
C LEU A 4 26.19 47.33 22.06
N LEU A 5 27.48 47.18 21.75
CA LEU A 5 27.95 46.11 20.86
C LEU A 5 28.05 44.75 21.56
N LYS A 6 28.19 44.74 22.89
CA LYS A 6 28.27 43.48 23.67
C LYS A 6 26.91 42.81 23.84
N SER A 7 25.83 43.58 23.86
CA SER A 7 24.45 43.06 23.98
C SER A 7 23.87 42.50 22.68
N LEU A 8 24.44 42.86 21.52
CA LEU A 8 24.05 42.28 20.22
C LEU A 8 24.74 40.94 19.94
N LEU A 9 25.89 40.68 20.57
CA LEU A 9 26.60 39.39 20.46
C LEU A 9 26.10 38.31 21.45
N THR A 10 25.30 38.66 22.46
CA THR A 10 24.72 37.68 23.41
C THR A 10 23.30 37.23 23.04
N GLY A 11 22.72 37.78 21.97
CA GLY A 11 21.33 37.52 21.58
C GLY A 11 21.13 36.57 20.38
N ALA A 12 22.21 36.02 19.81
CA ALA A 12 22.16 35.30 18.54
C ALA A 12 22.57 33.81 18.62
N LEU A 13 22.55 33.20 19.82
CA LEU A 13 22.96 31.80 20.00
C LEU A 13 21.89 30.98 20.74
N LEU A 14 20.64 31.08 20.31
CA LEU A 14 19.61 30.07 20.61
C LEU A 14 18.98 29.59 19.29
N THR A 15 19.82 29.14 18.36
CA THR A 15 19.41 28.16 17.36
C THR A 15 19.10 26.87 18.13
N VAL A 16 17.88 26.77 18.63
CA VAL A 16 17.29 25.49 19.03
C VAL A 16 17.29 24.66 17.76
N VAL A 17 18.32 23.82 17.63
CA VAL A 17 18.31 22.68 16.71
C VAL A 17 17.20 21.79 17.26
N ALA A 18 15.97 22.06 16.84
CA ALA A 18 14.88 21.13 16.97
C ALA A 18 15.23 19.97 16.04
N ILE A 19 16.03 19.04 16.55
CA ILE A 19 16.24 17.73 15.94
C ILE A 19 14.87 17.06 16.02
N THR A 20 14.05 17.30 15.00
CA THR A 20 12.84 16.55 14.77
C THR A 20 13.29 15.12 14.53
N ASN A 21 13.14 14.26 15.54
CA ASN A 21 13.21 12.82 15.37
C ASN A 21 12.01 12.44 14.51
N ALA A 22 12.16 12.58 13.20
CA ALA A 22 11.27 11.95 12.25
C ALA A 22 11.45 10.44 12.45
N SER A 23 10.50 9.81 13.15
CA SER A 23 10.46 8.35 13.24
C SER A 23 10.40 7.82 11.82
N GLN A 24 11.51 7.27 11.34
CA GLN A 24 11.55 6.62 10.04
C GLN A 24 10.56 5.46 10.10
N ALA A 25 9.58 5.51 9.21
CA ALA A 25 8.62 4.45 9.04
C ALA A 25 9.39 3.17 8.66
N THR A 26 9.34 2.15 9.51
CA THR A 26 10.00 0.87 9.23
C THR A 26 9.09 0.00 8.40
N ALA A 27 9.66 -0.76 7.47
CA ALA A 27 8.93 -1.83 6.80
C ALA A 27 8.31 -2.78 7.84
N ALA A 28 7.13 -3.31 7.53
CA ALA A 28 6.45 -4.26 8.39
C ALA A 28 5.99 -5.48 7.60
N THR A 29 5.93 -6.62 8.28
CA THR A 29 5.61 -7.89 7.65
C THR A 29 4.10 -8.08 7.49
N ILE A 30 3.68 -8.36 6.26
CA ILE A 30 2.33 -8.79 5.90
C ILE A 30 2.35 -10.29 5.58
N THR A 31 1.24 -10.97 5.87
CA THR A 31 0.97 -12.33 5.37
C THR A 31 -0.23 -12.29 4.44
N GLY A 32 -0.03 -12.60 3.16
CA GLY A 32 -1.08 -12.65 2.15
C GLY A 32 -1.38 -14.08 1.74
N THR A 33 -2.65 -14.47 1.72
CA THR A 33 -3.14 -15.74 1.18
C THR A 33 -4.11 -15.45 0.04
N LEU A 34 -3.78 -15.87 -1.17
CA LEU A 34 -4.55 -15.53 -2.38
C LEU A 34 -4.45 -16.60 -3.46
N THR A 35 -5.39 -16.56 -4.39
CA THR A 35 -5.38 -17.35 -5.62
C THR A 35 -6.08 -16.58 -6.75
N ALA A 36 -5.91 -17.05 -7.98
CA ALA A 36 -6.59 -16.49 -9.14
C ALA A 36 -6.90 -17.57 -10.16
N ASP A 37 -8.07 -17.47 -10.79
CA ASP A 37 -8.50 -18.23 -11.96
C ASP A 37 -8.07 -17.43 -13.22
N ASN A 38 -6.93 -17.71 -13.86
CA ASN A 38 -6.04 -18.87 -13.66
C ASN A 38 -4.73 -18.53 -12.95
N HIS A 39 -4.19 -17.31 -13.11
CA HIS A 39 -2.83 -16.99 -12.66
C HIS A 39 -2.73 -15.62 -12.03
N TYR A 40 -1.80 -15.47 -11.10
CA TYR A 40 -1.42 -14.16 -10.58
C TYR A 40 0.08 -13.97 -10.39
N GLY A 41 0.49 -12.70 -10.36
CA GLY A 41 1.74 -12.22 -9.79
C GLY A 41 1.44 -11.20 -8.69
N LEU A 42 2.09 -11.36 -7.54
CA LEU A 42 1.95 -10.50 -6.37
C LEU A 42 3.15 -9.57 -6.27
N TYR A 43 2.88 -8.28 -6.11
CA TYR A 43 3.91 -7.25 -5.96
C TYR A 43 3.55 -6.26 -4.86
N THR A 44 4.56 -5.57 -4.34
CA THR A 44 4.40 -4.36 -3.53
C THR A 44 5.11 -3.20 -4.19
N GLY A 45 4.68 -1.97 -3.92
CA GLY A 45 5.41 -0.80 -4.38
C GLY A 45 4.70 0.52 -4.19
N ASN A 46 5.35 1.61 -4.56
CA ASN A 46 4.75 2.93 -4.47
C ASN A 46 3.58 3.11 -5.47
N LYS A 47 2.79 4.19 -5.31
CA LYS A 47 1.55 4.40 -6.06
C LYS A 47 1.72 4.42 -7.58
N ASP A 48 2.81 4.97 -8.08
CA ASP A 48 3.07 5.07 -9.53
C ASP A 48 3.80 3.85 -10.12
N GLY A 49 4.08 2.83 -9.28
CA GLY A 49 4.74 1.61 -9.67
C GLY A 49 6.23 1.76 -9.94
N SER A 50 6.85 2.95 -9.82
CA SER A 50 8.28 3.10 -10.11
C SER A 50 9.20 2.25 -9.21
N LEU A 51 8.70 1.81 -8.04
CA LEU A 51 9.40 0.93 -7.10
C LEU A 51 8.59 -0.33 -6.83
N LEU A 52 8.48 -1.23 -7.82
CA LEU A 52 7.83 -2.53 -7.65
C LEU A 52 8.79 -3.61 -7.16
N ASN A 53 8.36 -4.39 -6.19
CA ASN A 53 9.02 -5.58 -5.68
C ASN A 53 8.14 -6.79 -5.96
N PHE A 54 8.67 -7.77 -6.68
CA PHE A 54 7.97 -9.04 -6.91
C PHE A 54 8.04 -9.91 -5.65
N ILE A 55 6.89 -10.42 -5.23
CA ILE A 55 6.76 -11.28 -4.05
C ILE A 55 6.65 -12.75 -4.45
N GLY A 56 5.75 -13.07 -5.39
CA GLY A 56 5.46 -14.46 -5.76
C GLY A 56 4.34 -14.59 -6.79
N ARG A 57 4.08 -15.82 -7.23
CA ARG A 57 3.02 -16.19 -8.18
C ARG A 57 2.44 -17.56 -7.84
N ASN A 58 1.24 -17.88 -8.31
CA ASN A 58 0.76 -19.27 -8.28
C ASN A 58 1.46 -20.15 -9.33
N GLU A 59 1.12 -21.43 -9.30
CA GLU A 59 1.69 -22.47 -10.15
C GLU A 59 1.41 -22.23 -11.66
N LYS A 60 2.27 -22.76 -12.52
CA LYS A 60 2.06 -22.77 -13.97
C LYS A 60 1.20 -23.95 -14.40
N GLY A 61 0.53 -23.79 -15.54
CA GLY A 61 -0.37 -24.79 -16.10
C GLY A 61 -1.76 -24.75 -15.46
N PRO A 62 -2.73 -25.48 -16.02
CA PRO A 62 -4.13 -25.44 -15.59
C PRO A 62 -4.41 -26.26 -14.31
N ASN A 63 -3.48 -27.13 -13.91
CA ASN A 63 -3.65 -28.04 -12.78
C ASN A 63 -2.96 -27.49 -11.54
N GLY A 64 -3.64 -27.52 -10.40
CA GLY A 64 -3.08 -27.09 -9.11
C GLY A 64 -2.48 -28.25 -8.34
N SER A 65 -1.51 -27.94 -7.47
CA SER A 65 -0.80 -28.95 -6.70
C SER A 65 -1.69 -29.78 -5.77
N THR A 66 -2.87 -29.26 -5.36
CA THR A 66 -3.71 -29.89 -4.33
C THR A 66 -5.23 -29.91 -4.56
N GLY A 67 -5.80 -29.17 -5.53
CA GLY A 67 -7.27 -29.09 -5.69
C GLY A 67 -7.82 -29.26 -7.11
N GLY A 68 -7.06 -29.88 -8.01
CA GLY A 68 -7.50 -30.22 -9.37
C GLY A 68 -7.34 -29.09 -10.39
N TYR A 69 -7.48 -27.83 -9.96
CA TYR A 69 -7.21 -26.64 -10.77
C TYR A 69 -6.18 -25.73 -10.08
N ASN A 70 -5.40 -24.97 -10.83
CA ASN A 70 -4.35 -24.09 -10.28
C ASN A 70 -4.89 -22.94 -9.39
N TRP A 71 -6.19 -22.68 -9.44
CA TRP A 71 -6.87 -21.70 -8.59
C TRP A 71 -7.57 -22.30 -7.36
N SER A 72 -7.65 -23.63 -7.27
CA SER A 72 -8.47 -24.32 -6.25
C SER A 72 -7.86 -24.29 -4.85
N ALA A 73 -6.56 -24.01 -4.75
CA ALA A 73 -5.84 -23.82 -3.50
C ALA A 73 -5.10 -22.48 -3.54
N ALA A 74 -5.14 -21.74 -2.43
CA ALA A 74 -4.45 -20.47 -2.31
C ALA A 74 -3.02 -20.65 -1.78
N GLU A 75 -2.07 -19.92 -2.36
CA GLU A 75 -0.73 -19.82 -1.80
C GLU A 75 -0.67 -18.75 -0.73
N THR A 76 0.26 -18.92 0.21
CA THR A 76 0.52 -17.96 1.29
C THR A 76 1.93 -17.40 1.19
N TRP A 77 2.02 -16.08 1.19
CA TRP A 77 3.25 -15.30 1.11
C TRP A 77 3.45 -14.50 2.38
N LYS A 78 4.68 -14.48 2.89
CA LYS A 78 5.11 -13.58 3.96
C LYS A 78 6.15 -12.62 3.40
N PHE A 79 5.86 -11.32 3.45
CA PHE A 79 6.69 -10.30 2.83
C PHE A 79 6.65 -9.00 3.63
N ASP A 80 7.70 -8.19 3.49
CA ASP A 80 7.77 -6.87 4.10
C ASP A 80 7.24 -5.82 3.13
N ILE A 81 6.53 -4.83 3.66
CA ILE A 81 6.01 -3.69 2.91
C ILE A 81 6.41 -2.40 3.61
N ASN A 82 6.79 -1.37 2.85
CA ASN A 82 7.10 -0.08 3.43
C ASN A 82 5.82 0.73 3.68
N PRO A 83 5.80 1.59 4.70
CA PRO A 83 4.73 2.55 4.86
C PRO A 83 4.57 3.44 3.61
N GLY A 84 3.35 3.57 3.11
CA GLY A 84 3.04 4.26 1.86
C GLY A 84 3.03 3.37 0.61
N ASP A 85 3.50 2.12 0.70
CA ASP A 85 3.42 1.16 -0.40
C ASP A 85 2.01 0.55 -0.52
N TYR A 86 1.71 0.14 -1.74
CA TYR A 86 0.49 -0.49 -2.20
C TYR A 86 0.78 -1.97 -2.47
N ILE A 87 -0.27 -2.79 -2.38
CA ILE A 87 -0.24 -4.17 -2.86
C ILE A 87 -0.81 -4.19 -4.27
N TYR A 88 -0.12 -4.88 -5.17
CA TYR A 88 -0.54 -5.09 -6.54
C TYR A 88 -0.71 -6.57 -6.83
N THR A 89 -1.79 -6.92 -7.52
CA THR A 89 -2.04 -8.28 -8.00
C THR A 89 -2.25 -8.21 -9.51
N VAL A 90 -1.34 -8.80 -10.26
CA VAL A 90 -1.41 -8.92 -11.72
C VAL A 90 -2.06 -10.25 -12.03
N VAL A 91 -3.21 -10.27 -12.68
CA VAL A 91 -4.03 -11.47 -12.91
C VAL A 91 -4.17 -11.72 -14.40
N TRP A 92 -4.07 -12.98 -14.80
CA TRP A 92 -4.32 -13.41 -16.17
C TRP A 92 -4.86 -14.84 -16.23
N ASP A 93 -5.43 -15.17 -17.36
CA ASP A 93 -6.21 -16.38 -17.60
C ASP A 93 -5.65 -17.21 -18.76
N ASP A 94 -6.34 -18.30 -19.07
CA ASP A 94 -6.19 -19.13 -20.26
C ASP A 94 -7.28 -18.89 -21.32
N ALA A 95 -8.03 -17.79 -21.21
CA ALA A 95 -9.20 -17.39 -22.00
C ALA A 95 -10.35 -18.41 -21.94
N ALA A 96 -10.62 -18.95 -20.75
CA ALA A 96 -11.70 -19.92 -20.52
C ALA A 96 -13.01 -19.27 -20.04
N VAL A 97 -13.75 -19.95 -19.16
CA VAL A 97 -15.17 -19.69 -18.90
C VAL A 97 -15.39 -18.62 -17.83
N ALA A 98 -14.51 -18.54 -16.83
CA ALA A 98 -14.63 -17.63 -15.71
C ALA A 98 -13.23 -17.19 -15.27
N GLU A 99 -13.12 -15.94 -14.82
CA GLU A 99 -11.85 -15.37 -14.42
C GLU A 99 -12.05 -14.43 -13.25
N SER A 100 -11.24 -14.60 -12.22
CA SER A 100 -11.32 -13.80 -11.01
C SER A 100 -10.11 -14.08 -10.15
N TRP A 101 -9.81 -13.18 -9.22
CA TRP A 101 -8.93 -13.51 -8.10
C TRP A 101 -9.61 -13.25 -6.77
N ILE A 102 -9.09 -13.89 -5.73
CA ILE A 102 -9.57 -13.73 -4.35
C ILE A 102 -8.38 -13.80 -3.39
N GLY A 103 -8.41 -13.02 -2.31
CA GLY A 103 -7.35 -13.07 -1.32
C GLY A 103 -7.67 -12.34 -0.03
N GLU A 104 -6.82 -12.61 0.96
CA GLU A 104 -6.81 -11.98 2.27
C GLU A 104 -5.37 -11.64 2.66
N PHE A 105 -5.16 -10.44 3.20
CA PHE A 105 -3.87 -9.97 3.70
C PHE A 105 -4.00 -9.60 5.18
N THR A 106 -3.18 -10.23 6.02
CA THR A 106 -3.06 -9.93 7.44
C THR A 106 -2.03 -8.83 7.63
N LEU A 107 -2.48 -7.69 8.13
CA LEU A 107 -1.65 -6.54 8.42
C LEU A 107 -0.92 -6.72 9.77
N PRO A 108 0.14 -5.93 10.04
CA PRO A 108 0.94 -6.07 11.26
C PRO A 108 0.16 -5.87 12.57
N ASP A 109 -0.95 -5.12 12.53
CA ASP A 109 -1.85 -4.92 13.68
C ASP A 109 -2.89 -6.05 13.85
N GLY A 110 -2.83 -7.08 12.99
CA GLY A 110 -3.76 -8.21 12.97
C GLY A 110 -5.06 -7.95 12.20
N SER A 111 -5.28 -6.73 11.70
CA SER A 111 -6.42 -6.44 10.83
C SER A 111 -6.27 -7.12 9.47
N LYS A 112 -7.38 -7.22 8.73
CA LYS A 112 -7.44 -7.92 7.44
C LYS A 112 -7.82 -6.94 6.34
N LEU A 113 -7.04 -6.95 5.27
CA LEU A 113 -7.39 -6.39 3.97
C LEU A 113 -7.91 -7.54 3.09
N LEU A 114 -9.15 -7.44 2.65
CA LEU A 114 -9.81 -8.49 1.86
C LEU A 114 -9.88 -8.08 0.40
N SER A 115 -9.93 -9.04 -0.53
CA SER A 115 -10.33 -8.77 -1.91
C SER A 115 -11.80 -8.34 -1.93
N ASN A 116 -12.06 -7.05 -2.13
CA ASN A 116 -13.42 -6.51 -2.27
C ASN A 116 -13.41 -5.20 -3.09
N PRO A 117 -14.53 -4.78 -3.69
CA PRO A 117 -14.62 -3.58 -4.52
C PRO A 117 -14.29 -2.25 -3.81
N LYS A 118 -14.40 -2.20 -2.48
CA LYS A 118 -14.14 -0.98 -1.71
C LYS A 118 -12.64 -0.77 -1.48
N ASP A 119 -11.88 -1.84 -1.35
CA ASP A 119 -10.46 -1.74 -1.01
C ASP A 119 -9.55 -1.85 -2.24
N TRP A 120 -10.09 -2.20 -3.40
CA TRP A 120 -9.33 -2.45 -4.63
C TRP A 120 -9.85 -1.66 -5.83
N GLU A 121 -8.93 -1.34 -6.72
CA GLU A 121 -9.15 -0.78 -8.05
C GLU A 121 -8.32 -1.56 -9.07
N TYR A 122 -8.65 -1.46 -10.34
CA TYR A 122 -7.96 -2.19 -11.39
C TYR A 122 -7.77 -1.37 -12.67
N VAL A 123 -6.91 -1.89 -13.53
CA VAL A 123 -6.71 -1.45 -14.91
C VAL A 123 -6.48 -2.68 -15.79
N ILE A 124 -7.04 -2.65 -17.00
CA ILE A 124 -6.72 -3.64 -18.03
C ILE A 124 -5.44 -3.18 -18.70
N SER A 125 -4.41 -4.03 -18.71
CA SER A 125 -3.14 -3.66 -19.35
C SER A 125 -3.28 -3.64 -20.87
N ASN A 126 -2.33 -3.00 -21.54
CA ASN A 126 -2.11 -3.21 -22.98
C ASN A 126 -1.13 -4.37 -23.25
N GLY A 127 -0.57 -4.94 -22.19
CA GLY A 127 0.37 -6.04 -22.23
C GLY A 127 -0.28 -7.37 -22.56
N LYS A 128 0.45 -8.27 -23.22
CA LYS A 128 -0.11 -9.56 -23.68
C LYS A 128 -0.33 -10.51 -22.49
N ASN A 129 -1.47 -11.20 -22.47
CA ASN A 129 -1.74 -12.31 -21.57
C ASN A 129 -0.62 -13.38 -21.73
N PRO A 130 0.11 -13.70 -20.64
CA PRO A 130 1.17 -14.73 -20.66
C PRO A 130 0.67 -16.15 -20.94
N GLY A 131 -0.60 -16.44 -20.66
CA GLY A 131 -1.20 -17.78 -20.71
C GLY A 131 -0.66 -18.72 -19.63
N ASP A 132 -1.08 -19.99 -19.73
CA ASP A 132 -0.89 -20.99 -18.66
C ASP A 132 0.56 -21.25 -18.24
N TYR A 133 1.47 -21.23 -19.21
CA TYR A 133 2.88 -21.55 -18.99
C TYR A 133 3.78 -20.30 -19.03
N GLY A 134 3.17 -19.13 -19.28
CA GLY A 134 3.87 -17.86 -19.36
C GLY A 134 4.50 -17.46 -18.04
N ASP A 135 5.57 -16.67 -18.12
CA ASP A 135 6.12 -15.98 -16.96
C ASP A 135 5.27 -14.75 -16.61
N VAL A 136 5.44 -14.24 -15.39
CA VAL A 136 4.83 -12.96 -15.02
C VAL A 136 5.29 -11.85 -15.97
N PRO A 137 4.46 -10.84 -16.27
CA PRO A 137 4.87 -9.73 -17.13
C PRO A 137 6.15 -9.05 -16.62
N LEU A 138 6.93 -8.49 -17.56
CA LEU A 138 8.18 -7.84 -17.22
C LEU A 138 7.96 -6.64 -16.29
N LEU A 139 8.86 -6.44 -15.33
CA LEU A 139 8.72 -5.35 -14.36
C LEU A 139 8.59 -3.99 -15.05
N SER A 140 9.43 -3.70 -16.05
CA SER A 140 9.40 -2.43 -16.80
C SER A 140 8.09 -2.20 -17.56
N GLU A 141 7.43 -3.28 -17.97
CA GLU A 141 6.11 -3.22 -18.61
C GLU A 141 5.04 -2.84 -17.57
N LEU A 142 5.00 -3.55 -16.44
CA LEU A 142 4.07 -3.24 -15.34
C LEU A 142 4.23 -1.80 -14.84
N GLN A 143 5.47 -1.32 -14.70
CA GLN A 143 5.78 0.05 -14.33
C GLN A 143 5.18 1.07 -15.30
N THR A 144 5.25 0.77 -16.60
CA THR A 144 4.69 1.63 -17.66
C THR A 144 3.17 1.63 -17.62
N GLU A 145 2.55 0.46 -17.46
CA GLU A 145 1.10 0.33 -17.36
C GLU A 145 0.56 1.05 -16.12
N ILE A 146 1.12 0.80 -14.93
CA ILE A 146 0.69 1.40 -13.66
C ILE A 146 0.83 2.93 -13.67
N LYS A 147 1.93 3.45 -14.20
CA LYS A 147 2.18 4.89 -14.29
C LYS A 147 1.17 5.63 -15.16
N ASN A 148 0.70 4.97 -16.23
CA ASN A 148 -0.24 5.56 -17.19
C ASN A 148 -1.70 5.10 -16.96
N ALA A 149 -1.94 4.31 -15.93
CA ALA A 149 -3.22 3.66 -15.70
C ALA A 149 -4.33 4.65 -15.34
N ASN A 150 -5.46 4.50 -16.02
CA ASN A 150 -6.74 5.06 -15.59
C ASN A 150 -7.43 4.03 -14.71
N TRP A 151 -7.12 4.07 -13.42
CA TRP A 151 -7.67 3.14 -12.43
C TRP A 151 -9.19 3.27 -12.31
N ILE A 152 -9.87 2.14 -12.30
CA ILE A 152 -11.32 2.04 -12.14
C ILE A 152 -11.67 1.16 -10.93
N ALA A 153 -12.81 1.45 -10.32
CA ALA A 153 -13.27 0.69 -9.16
C ALA A 153 -13.49 -0.78 -9.54
N SER A 154 -12.98 -1.69 -8.69
CA SER A 154 -13.16 -3.12 -8.88
C SER A 154 -14.63 -3.51 -8.78
N THR A 155 -14.97 -4.65 -9.37
CA THR A 155 -16.30 -5.27 -9.23
C THR A 155 -16.13 -6.68 -8.66
N ALA A 156 -17.14 -7.14 -7.93
CA ALA A 156 -17.13 -8.47 -7.34
C ALA A 156 -18.13 -9.38 -8.06
N VAL A 157 -17.75 -10.63 -8.25
CA VAL A 157 -18.63 -11.70 -8.74
C VAL A 157 -19.45 -12.27 -7.57
N GLY A 158 -18.81 -12.48 -6.42
CA GLY A 158 -19.45 -13.03 -5.22
C GLY A 158 -18.46 -13.29 -4.09
N PHE A 159 -18.98 -13.75 -2.96
CA PHE A 159 -18.16 -14.13 -1.80
C PHE A 159 -17.46 -15.48 -1.99
N ASN A 160 -16.41 -15.72 -1.21
CA ASN A 160 -15.79 -17.03 -1.10
C ASN A 160 -16.84 -18.11 -0.76
N GLY A 161 -16.91 -19.19 -1.56
CA GLY A 161 -17.97 -20.19 -1.50
C GLY A 161 -18.92 -20.19 -2.70
N ILE A 162 -18.90 -19.14 -3.54
CA ILE A 162 -19.74 -19.07 -4.75
C ILE A 162 -19.26 -20.04 -5.84
N GLN A 163 -20.18 -20.55 -6.65
CA GLN A 163 -19.85 -21.35 -7.84
C GLN A 163 -19.28 -20.47 -8.97
N PRO A 164 -18.36 -20.98 -9.81
CA PRO A 164 -17.87 -22.37 -9.84
C PRO A 164 -16.73 -22.66 -8.85
N TRP A 165 -16.14 -21.64 -8.25
CA TRP A 165 -14.90 -21.77 -7.47
C TRP A 165 -15.06 -22.49 -6.13
N GLY A 166 -16.26 -22.45 -5.53
CA GLY A 166 -16.50 -23.01 -4.21
C GLY A 166 -15.72 -22.26 -3.12
N THR A 167 -15.38 -22.97 -2.04
CA THR A 167 -14.65 -22.38 -0.90
C THR A 167 -13.15 -22.54 -1.09
N ILE A 168 -12.45 -21.42 -1.20
CA ILE A 168 -10.98 -21.36 -1.18
C ILE A 168 -10.50 -21.42 0.27
N GLN A 169 -9.84 -22.51 0.62
CA GLN A 169 -9.31 -22.72 1.97
C GLN A 169 -8.20 -21.70 2.29
N GLY A 170 -8.17 -21.23 3.54
CA GLY A 170 -7.21 -20.22 3.98
C GLY A 170 -7.60 -18.77 3.65
N VAL A 171 -8.68 -18.55 2.90
CA VAL A 171 -9.22 -17.22 2.60
C VAL A 171 -10.56 -17.03 3.31
N SER A 172 -10.79 -15.85 3.91
CA SER A 172 -12.04 -15.58 4.63
C SER A 172 -13.29 -15.74 3.77
N ALA A 173 -14.38 -16.18 4.40
CA ALA A 173 -15.72 -16.22 3.79
C ALA A 173 -16.23 -14.83 3.36
N ASN A 174 -15.68 -13.76 3.95
CA ASN A 174 -16.03 -12.38 3.61
C ASN A 174 -15.20 -11.80 2.46
N ALA A 175 -14.14 -12.49 2.02
CA ALA A 175 -13.43 -12.10 0.81
C ALA A 175 -14.31 -12.34 -0.42
N GLN A 176 -14.14 -11.51 -1.44
CA GLN A 176 -14.90 -11.56 -2.67
C GLN A 176 -14.00 -11.85 -3.86
N PHE A 177 -14.50 -12.68 -4.76
CA PHE A 177 -13.95 -12.88 -6.09
C PHE A 177 -14.07 -11.56 -6.87
N LEU A 178 -12.94 -10.92 -7.15
CA LEU A 178 -12.89 -9.70 -7.95
C LEU A 178 -12.79 -10.01 -9.43
N ASN A 179 -13.78 -9.52 -10.16
CA ASN A 179 -13.95 -9.76 -11.58
C ASN A 179 -12.80 -9.13 -12.37
N VAL A 180 -12.29 -9.88 -13.33
CA VAL A 180 -11.49 -9.30 -14.41
C VAL A 180 -12.42 -8.98 -15.58
N SER A 181 -12.19 -7.85 -16.22
CA SER A 181 -13.19 -7.21 -17.07
C SER A 181 -13.60 -7.96 -18.34
N ASN A 182 -12.85 -8.99 -18.76
CA ASN A 182 -13.23 -9.75 -19.95
C ASN A 182 -12.62 -11.15 -19.96
N PRO A 183 -13.43 -12.23 -19.80
CA PRO A 183 -12.95 -13.61 -19.73
C PRO A 183 -12.36 -14.23 -21.01
N ASN A 184 -11.88 -13.37 -21.92
CA ASN A 184 -11.22 -13.73 -23.19
C ASN A 184 -10.23 -12.62 -23.56
N SER A 185 -9.75 -11.88 -22.56
CA SER A 185 -8.86 -10.76 -22.78
C SER A 185 -7.51 -11.30 -23.27
N GLN A 186 -7.01 -10.74 -24.37
CA GLN A 186 -5.63 -10.98 -24.78
C GLN A 186 -4.63 -10.25 -23.86
N ASN A 187 -5.11 -9.62 -22.79
CA ASN A 187 -4.36 -8.79 -21.87
C ASN A 187 -4.60 -9.18 -20.42
N TYR A 188 -3.56 -9.07 -19.60
CA TYR A 188 -3.66 -9.25 -18.16
C TYR A 188 -4.29 -8.03 -17.48
N THR A 189 -4.82 -8.23 -16.27
CA THR A 189 -5.42 -7.17 -15.44
C THR A 189 -4.52 -6.87 -14.26
N ILE A 190 -4.31 -5.60 -13.93
CA ILE A 190 -3.56 -5.18 -12.75
C ILE A 190 -4.54 -4.64 -11.72
N PHE A 191 -4.56 -5.23 -10.54
CA PHE A 191 -5.27 -4.71 -9.36
C PHE A 191 -4.29 -4.00 -8.44
N ARG A 192 -4.78 -2.95 -7.76
CA ARG A 192 -4.06 -2.22 -6.71
C ARG A 192 -5.01 -1.94 -5.55
N THR A 193 -4.49 -1.90 -4.33
CA THR A 193 -5.24 -1.35 -3.19
C THR A 193 -5.59 0.13 -3.41
N GLN A 194 -6.77 0.59 -3.00
CA GLN A 194 -7.16 2.01 -3.18
C GLN A 194 -6.36 2.94 -2.25
N ALA A 195 -5.87 2.41 -1.13
CA ALA A 195 -5.00 3.09 -0.19
C ALA A 195 -3.70 2.29 0.01
N PRO A 196 -2.62 2.94 0.48
CA PRO A 196 -1.44 2.21 0.95
C PRO A 196 -1.83 1.14 1.98
N ALA A 197 -1.25 -0.05 1.87
CA ALA A 197 -1.56 -1.15 2.79
C ALA A 197 -1.13 -0.81 4.23
N LEU A 198 -0.08 0.00 4.36
CA LEU A 198 0.33 0.64 5.61
C LEU A 198 0.34 2.16 5.41
N ALA A 199 -0.32 2.88 6.31
CA ALA A 199 -0.27 4.34 6.30
C ALA A 199 1.19 4.81 6.45
N ALA A 200 1.61 5.76 5.61
CA ALA A 200 2.88 6.44 5.81
C ALA A 200 2.87 7.10 7.20
N SER A 201 3.97 6.95 7.96
CA SER A 201 4.08 7.68 9.23
C SER A 201 4.08 9.17 8.89
N VAL A 202 2.99 9.86 9.25
CA VAL A 202 2.99 11.31 9.25
C VAL A 202 3.85 11.70 10.44
N PRO A 203 4.98 12.42 10.26
CA PRO A 203 5.73 12.91 11.40
C PRO A 203 4.79 13.80 12.20
N GLU A 204 4.43 13.38 13.42
CA GLU A 204 3.65 14.25 14.28
C GLU A 204 4.46 15.54 14.44
N PRO A 205 3.87 16.71 14.18
CA PRO A 205 4.60 17.93 14.39
C PRO A 205 4.94 17.99 15.87
N ALA A 206 6.23 18.07 16.20
CA ALA A 206 6.74 18.21 17.58
C ALA A 206 6.21 19.46 18.32
N SER A 207 5.27 20.19 17.72
CA SER A 207 4.83 21.52 18.06
C SER A 207 3.51 21.60 18.84
N ALA A 208 2.91 20.52 19.35
CA ALA A 208 1.90 20.70 20.40
C ALA A 208 2.55 21.27 21.68
N LEU A 209 3.69 20.69 22.08
CA LEU A 209 4.53 21.21 23.17
C LEU A 209 5.40 22.39 22.73
N GLY A 210 5.85 22.40 21.46
CA GLY A 210 6.55 23.55 20.89
C GLY A 210 5.70 24.83 20.85
N LEU A 211 4.43 24.78 20.41
CA LEU A 211 3.53 25.95 20.45
C LEU A 211 3.31 26.44 21.88
N LEU A 212 3.13 25.52 22.84
CA LEU A 212 2.96 25.88 24.25
C LEU A 212 4.22 26.55 24.82
N ALA A 213 5.41 26.06 24.47
CA ALA A 213 6.68 26.66 24.87
C ALA A 213 6.89 28.05 24.27
N PHE A 214 6.56 28.26 22.99
CA PHE A 214 6.60 29.60 22.37
C PHE A 214 5.53 30.55 22.94
N GLY A 215 4.33 30.05 23.26
CA GLY A 215 3.27 30.81 23.90
C GLY A 215 3.68 31.33 25.28
N ALA A 216 4.31 30.50 26.10
CA ALA A 216 4.75 30.87 27.44
C ALA A 216 5.85 31.95 27.46
N ILE A 217 6.79 31.90 26.50
CA ILE A 217 7.88 32.87 26.37
C ILE A 217 7.36 34.24 25.91
N ALA A 218 6.36 34.27 25.02
CA ALA A 218 5.71 35.50 24.57
C ALA A 218 4.94 36.20 25.71
N THR A 219 4.26 35.45 26.58
CA THR A 219 3.54 36.03 27.73
C THR A 219 4.46 36.54 28.84
N GLY A 220 5.59 35.87 29.11
CA GLY A 220 6.52 36.29 30.17
C GLY A 220 7.33 37.55 29.85
N SER A 221 7.57 37.83 28.58
CA SER A 221 8.37 38.98 28.13
C SER A 221 7.56 40.30 28.05
N VAL A 222 6.23 40.23 27.94
CA VAL A 222 5.34 41.41 27.98
C VAL A 222 5.10 41.91 29.42
N MET A 223 5.15 41.04 30.42
CA MET A 223 4.86 41.44 31.82
C MET A 223 5.98 42.22 32.53
N LYS A 224 7.22 42.25 32.02
CA LYS A 224 8.34 42.95 32.69
C LYS A 224 8.48 44.45 32.37
N ARG A 225 7.59 45.06 31.57
CA ARG A 225 7.72 46.47 31.14
C ARG A 225 6.94 47.51 31.94
N LYS A 226 6.24 47.16 33.01
CA LYS A 226 5.62 48.15 33.91
C LYS A 226 6.21 47.99 35.30
N PHE A 227 7.09 48.91 35.70
CA PHE A 227 7.26 49.47 37.05
C PHE A 227 8.61 50.21 37.09
N LYS A 228 8.62 51.45 36.60
CA LYS A 228 9.60 52.45 37.03
C LYS A 228 8.86 53.78 37.17
N THR A 229 8.23 53.97 38.33
CA THR A 229 7.80 55.28 38.80
C THR A 229 9.05 56.07 39.21
N ILE A 230 9.24 57.21 38.56
CA ILE A 230 10.27 58.23 38.79
C ILE A 230 9.79 59.11 39.96
N PRO A 231 10.68 59.65 40.83
CA PRO A 231 10.38 60.04 42.22
C PRO A 231 9.43 61.23 42.37
#